data_AF-L7E3C8-F1
#
_entry.id   AF-L7E3C8-F1
#
_cell.length_a   1.000
_cell.length_b   1.000
_cell.length_c   1.000
_cell.angle_alpha   90.00
_cell.angle_beta   90.00
_cell.angle_gamma   90.00
#
_symmetry.space_group_name_H-M   'P 1'
#
loop_
_entity.id
_entity.type
_entity.pdbx_description
1 polymer ?
#
loop_
_entity_poly.entity_id
_entity_poly.type
_entity_poly.pdbx_seq_one_letter_code
_entity_poly.pdbx_strand_id
1 'polypeptide(L)' 'MWSGFTAVSKELFPNAKIIYDRFHVMAIINDELNKLRKLMGVHEKGLPHLLWKNKEDLKHEQKQQLEVILKEHSCLGIVW' A
#
# COMPACT_ATOMS: atom_id res chain seq x y z
N MET A 1 -5.38 -17.97 2.48
CA MET A 1 -5.60 -18.13 3.93
C MET A 1 -7.00 -17.67 4.38
N TRP A 2 -7.60 -16.64 3.78
CA TRP A 2 -8.87 -16.05 4.25
C TRP A 2 -10.16 -16.63 3.64
N SER A 3 -10.08 -17.40 2.56
CA SER A 3 -11.25 -17.87 1.81
C SER A 3 -12.17 -18.79 2.63
N GLY A 4 -11.60 -19.72 3.41
CA GLY A 4 -12.38 -20.64 4.26
C GLY A 4 -13.12 -19.92 5.38
N PHE A 5 -12.44 -19.03 6.10
CA PHE A 5 -13.06 -18.20 7.13
C PHE A 5 -14.17 -17.31 6.57
N THR A 6 -13.94 -16.69 5.40
CA THR A 6 -14.94 -15.85 4.73
C THR A 6 -16.19 -16.65 4.34
N ALA A 7 -16.01 -17.89 3.85
CA ALA A 7 -17.12 -18.75 3.47
C ALA A 7 -17.98 -19.15 4.69
N VAL A 8 -17.35 -19.62 5.76
CA VAL A 8 -18.03 -20.01 7.00
C VAL A 8 -18.73 -18.81 7.66
N SER A 9 -18.10 -17.65 7.70
CA SER A 9 -18.72 -16.44 8.25
C SER A 9 -19.97 -16.01 7.48
N LYS A 10 -20.00 -16.18 6.16
CA LYS A 10 -21.19 -15.88 5.34
C LYS A 10 -22.34 -16.86 5.59
N GLU A 11 -22.01 -18.13 5.84
CA GLU A 11 -23.00 -19.17 6.13
C GLU A 11 -23.60 -19.01 7.52
N LEU A 12 -22.76 -18.81 8.54
CA LEU A 12 -23.19 -18.70 9.94
C LEU A 12 -23.77 -17.33 10.30
N PHE A 13 -23.31 -16.27 9.63
CA PHE A 13 -23.71 -14.89 9.92
C PHE A 13 -24.10 -14.14 8.64
N PRO A 14 -25.20 -14.52 7.97
CA PRO A 14 -25.58 -13.97 6.67
C PRO A 14 -25.87 -12.46 6.70
N ASN A 15 -26.27 -11.93 7.85
CA ASN A 15 -26.55 -10.50 8.05
C ASN A 15 -25.34 -9.71 8.55
N ALA A 16 -24.21 -10.36 8.86
CA ALA A 16 -23.02 -9.68 9.35
C ALA A 16 -22.21 -9.09 8.19
N LYS A 17 -21.69 -7.87 8.40
CA LYS A 17 -20.78 -7.24 7.45
C LYS A 17 -19.36 -7.73 7.71
N ILE A 18 -18.74 -8.38 6.73
CA ILE A 18 -17.33 -8.72 6.79
C ILE A 18 -16.51 -7.44 6.57
N ILE A 19 -15.61 -7.14 7.50
CA ILE A 19 -14.74 -5.97 7.47
C ILE A 19 -13.31 -6.48 7.51
N TYR A 20 -12.48 -6.00 6.58
CA TYR A 20 -11.05 -6.26 6.58
C TYR A 20 -10.33 -5.15 7.32
N ASP A 21 -9.38 -5.52 8.16
CA ASP A 21 -8.52 -4.56 8.86
C ASP A 21 -7.64 -3.81 7.84
N ARG A 22 -7.68 -2.48 7.91
CA ARG A 22 -6.90 -1.60 7.02
C ARG A 22 -5.40 -1.88 7.10
N PHE A 23 -4.86 -2.20 8.28
CA PHE A 23 -3.44 -2.49 8.46
C PHE A 23 -3.01 -3.72 7.66
N HIS A 24 -3.81 -4.79 7.66
CA HIS A 24 -3.49 -5.98 6.87
C HIS A 24 -3.57 -5.72 5.36
N VAL A 25 -4.55 -4.94 4.92
CA VAL A 25 -4.66 -4.54 3.51
C VAL A 25 -3.44 -3.70 3.09
N MET A 26 -3.08 -2.69 3.89
CA MET A 26 -1.94 -1.81 3.60
C MET A 26 -0.60 -2.53 3.67
N ALA A 27 -0.43 -3.50 4.57
CA ALA A 27 0.78 -4.31 4.64
C ALA A 27 1.02 -5.08 3.32
N ILE A 28 -0.02 -5.73 2.77
CA ILE A 28 0.07 -6.46 1.49
C ILE A 28 0.43 -5.50 0.35
N ILE A 29 -0.21 -4.34 0.28
CA ILE A 29 0.07 -3.32 -0.75
C ILE A 29 1.52 -2.83 -0.64
N ASN A 30 1.99 -2.52 0.57
CA ASN A 30 3.35 -2.04 0.81
C ASN A 30 4.41 -3.07 0.45
N ASP A 31 4.15 -4.35 0.72
CA ASP A 31 5.05 -5.45 0.37
C ASP A 31 5.19 -5.60 -1.16
N GLU A 32 4.08 -5.59 -1.89
CA GLU A 32 4.10 -5.65 -3.36
C GLU A 32 4.75 -4.41 -3.98
N LEU A 33 4.45 -3.22 -3.46
CA LEU A 33 5.10 -1.98 -3.90
C LEU A 33 6.62 -2.03 -3.66
N ASN A 34 7.07 -2.60 -2.54
CA ASN A 34 8.49 -2.75 -2.25
C ASN A 34 9.16 -3.77 -3.17
N LYS A 35 8.47 -4.84 -3.58
CA LYS A 35 8.97 -5.77 -4.60
C LYS A 35 9.13 -5.09 -5.95
N LEU A 36 8.13 -4.32 -6.39
CA LEU A 36 8.18 -3.54 -7.64
C LEU A 36 9.35 -2.54 -7.61
N ARG A 37 9.49 -1.79 -6.52
CA ARG A 37 10.60 -0.84 -6.33
C ARG A 37 11.97 -1.51 -6.47
N LYS A 38 12.15 -2.68 -5.84
CA LYS A 38 13.39 -3.46 -5.92
C LYS A 38 13.65 -3.96 -7.35
N LEU A 39 12.61 -4.42 -8.05
CA LEU A 39 12.69 -4.90 -9.42
C LEU A 39 13.11 -3.78 -10.38
N MET A 40 12.67 -2.55 -10.12
CA MET A 40 13.03 -1.35 -10.88
C MET A 40 14.41 -0.77 -10.49
N GLY A 41 15.10 -1.33 -9.50
CA GLY A 41 16.42 -0.85 -9.07
C GLY A 41 16.41 0.49 -8.32
N VAL A 42 15.25 0.93 -7.82
CA VAL A 42 15.12 2.23 -7.14
C VAL A 42 15.55 2.10 -5.68
N HIS A 43 16.79 2.46 -5.35
CA HIS A 43 17.39 2.27 -4.02
C HIS A 43 17.55 3.54 -3.19
N GLU A 44 16.80 4.60 -3.49
CA GLU A 44 16.89 5.85 -2.74
C GLU A 44 16.64 5.67 -1.24
N LYS A 45 17.56 6.21 -0.44
CA LYS A 45 17.46 6.18 1.03
C LYS A 45 16.25 7.00 1.46
N GLY A 46 15.36 6.40 2.24
CA GLY A 46 14.17 7.06 2.77
C GLY A 46 12.93 6.97 1.88
N LEU A 47 13.06 6.56 0.61
CA LEU A 47 11.93 6.38 -0.30
C LEU A 47 10.85 5.40 0.20
N PRO A 48 11.19 4.26 0.84
CA PRO A 48 10.16 3.37 1.39
C PRO A 48 9.28 4.09 2.42
N HIS A 49 9.88 4.92 3.29
CA HIS A 49 9.14 5.67 4.29
C HIS A 49 8.29 6.80 3.68
N LEU A 50 8.68 7.34 2.52
CA LEU A 50 7.88 8.32 1.78
C LEU A 50 6.68 7.64 1.10
N LEU A 51 6.89 6.48 0.47
CA LEU A 51 5.86 5.73 -0.23
C LEU A 51 4.79 5.14 0.70
N TRP A 52 5.15 4.77 1.93
CA TRP A 52 4.23 4.16 2.89
C TRP A 52 3.50 5.18 3.79
N LYS A 53 3.90 6.44 3.76
CA LYS A 53 3.25 7.49 4.57
C LYS A 53 1.94 7.94 3.93
N ASN A 54 0.98 8.33 4.77
CA ASN A 54 -0.25 8.93 4.30
C ASN A 54 0.01 10.32 3.72
N LYS A 55 -0.65 10.69 2.62
CA LYS A 55 -0.47 11.97 1.89
C LYS A 55 -0.64 13.21 2.75
N GLU A 56 -1.49 13.13 3.75
CA GLU A 56 -1.76 14.22 4.69
C GLU A 56 -0.57 14.47 5.64
N ASP A 57 0.22 13.43 5.92
CA ASP A 57 1.35 13.47 6.87
C ASP A 57 2.69 13.87 6.23
N LEU A 58 2.72 14.07 4.90
CA LEU A 58 3.95 14.50 4.21
C LEU A 58 4.11 16.02 4.25
N LYS A 59 5.32 16.45 4.61
CA LYS A 59 5.76 17.84 4.48
C LYS A 59 5.81 18.23 3.01
N HIS A 60 5.67 19.52 2.72
CA HIS A 60 5.65 20.04 1.35
C HIS A 60 6.89 19.64 0.53
N GLU A 61 8.07 19.69 1.14
CA GLU A 61 9.34 19.27 0.53
C GLU A 61 9.37 17.77 0.16
N GLN A 62 8.81 16.92 1.03
CA GLN A 62 8.71 15.49 0.79
C GLN A 62 7.73 15.15 -0.34
N LYS A 63 6.67 15.94 -0.48
CA LYS A 63 5.71 15.81 -1.60
C LYS A 63 6.38 16.14 -2.94
N GLN A 64 7.18 17.20 -2.98
CA GLN A 64 7.91 17.58 -4.20
C GLN A 64 8.93 16.51 -4.62
N GLN A 65 9.70 15.98 -3.66
CA GLN A 65 10.62 14.87 -3.92
C GLN A 65 9.89 13.63 -4.46
N LEU A 66 8.76 13.29 -3.82
CA LEU A 66 7.95 12.16 -4.24
C LEU A 66 7.36 12.36 -5.65
N GLU A 67 6.88 13.56 -5.99
CA GLU A 67 6.34 13.86 -7.32
C GLU A 67 7.38 13.72 -8.43
N VAL A 68 8.64 14.08 -8.18
CA VAL A 68 9.74 13.88 -9.15
C VAL A 68 9.95 12.39 -9.41
N ILE A 69 10.04 11.59 -8.36
CA ILE A 69 10.24 10.14 -8.46
C ILE A 69 9.04 9.45 -9.12
N LEU A 70 7.83 9.91 -8.83
CA LEU A 70 6.59 9.40 -9.44
C LEU A 70 6.49 9.75 -10.94
N LYS A 71 7.06 10.88 -11.39
CA LYS A 71 7.14 11.20 -12.82
C LYS A 71 8.07 10.24 -13.56
N GLU A 72 9.18 9.84 -12.93
CA GLU A 72 10.11 8.87 -13.52
C GLU A 72 9.59 7.43 -13.45
N HIS A 73 8.82 7.12 -12.40
CA HIS A 73 8.30 5.79 -12.12
C HIS A 73 6.80 5.83 -11.82
N SER A 74 6.01 6.09 -12.85
CA SER A 74 4.53 6.20 -12.77
C SER A 74 3.86 4.97 -12.14
N CYS A 75 4.46 3.78 -12.32
CA CYS A 75 4.00 2.53 -11.74
C CYS A 75 4.01 2.51 -10.20
N LEU A 76 4.84 3.33 -9.54
CA LEU A 76 4.90 3.42 -8.08
C LEU A 76 3.79 4.32 -7.50
N GLY A 77 3.07 5.06 -8.36
CA GLY A 77 1.98 5.95 -7.99
C GLY A 77 0.63 5.27 -7.76
N ILE A 78 0.54 3.95 -7.93
CA ILE A 78 -0.74 3.20 -7.81
C ILE A 78 -1.34 3.32 -6.39
N VAL A 79 -0.52 3.64 -5.39
CA VAL A 79 -0.93 3.73 -3.99
C VAL A 79 -1.34 5.17 -3.59
N TRP A 80 -1.31 6.14 -4.53
CA TRP A 80 -1.44 7.58 -4.28
C TRP A 80 -2.66 8.25 -4.93
#